data_AF-A0A956WY02-F1
#
_entry.id   AF-A0A956WY02-F1
#
_cell.length_a   1.000
_cell.length_b   1.000
_cell.length_c   1.000
_cell.angle_alpha   90.00
_cell.angle_beta   90.00
_cell.angle_gamma   90.00
#
_symmetry.space_group_name_H-M   'P 1'
#
loop_
_entity.id
_entity.type
_entity.pdbx_description
1 polymer ?
#
loop_
_entity_poly.entity_id
_entity_poly.type
_entity_poly.pdbx_seq_one_letter_code
_entity_poly.pdbx_strand_id
1 'polypeptide(L)'
;MERAKLLTSRPLGGVATLLVVVAALVGACTPVAGTSPAPSATTPSIVAVDPMLRSVTGCRQLPVFTGQLELTDSAFFGTNVAGHTGLAIADPAANSVLQDDSWDDAGNLGPYVLDGLGNVWTAPVPLTSLELNPPEQQNTIYRVDTNTAKMVKYVELLPARPPSEFNPFGIVGLAYDCETNSLYAASLMGSTPTEEVGRVFRVDLDENTATIVLEGVDVMGVGVADTTEGKRLYYGLARSGEVRSLPLDANGDTAGDSRPEFSLGTLAGGNAIDRPQRITIDTDGNLEIKGVEFNYSLRISGQTVPTIYVVQFNAETGQWELVSAEKQPDLLGDVVQ
;
A
#
# COMPACT_ATOMS: atom_id res chain seq x y z
N MET A 1 10.90 10.81 -59.50
CA MET A 1 12.31 11.08 -59.15
C MET A 1 12.35 11.04 -57.63
N GLU A 2 13.04 10.17 -56.90
CA GLU A 2 14.15 9.27 -57.20
C GLU A 2 14.23 8.25 -56.03
N ARG A 3 14.37 6.96 -56.39
CA ARG A 3 14.91 5.76 -55.67
C ARG A 3 14.99 5.76 -54.12
N ALA A 4 14.31 4.87 -53.40
CA ALA A 4 14.57 3.43 -53.20
C ALA A 4 15.94 3.06 -52.59
N LYS A 5 15.94 2.43 -51.40
CA LYS A 5 16.95 1.42 -50.98
C LYS A 5 16.34 0.37 -50.04
N LEU A 6 16.06 -0.80 -50.65
CA LEU A 6 15.97 -2.12 -50.01
C LEU A 6 17.38 -2.65 -49.71
N LEU A 7 17.54 -3.42 -48.63
CA LEU A 7 18.53 -4.50 -48.43
C LEU A 7 17.92 -5.45 -47.36
N THR A 8 17.19 -6.53 -47.68
CA THR A 8 17.59 -7.90 -48.09
C THR A 8 18.63 -8.62 -47.21
N SER A 9 18.15 -9.64 -46.47
CA SER A 9 18.58 -11.07 -46.44
C SER A 9 20.06 -11.40 -46.16
N ARG A 10 20.51 -12.47 -45.47
CA ARG A 10 19.97 -13.76 -44.97
C ARG A 10 21.14 -14.46 -44.18
N PRO A 11 21.05 -15.75 -43.73
CA PRO A 11 21.63 -16.28 -42.49
C PRO A 11 22.91 -17.12 -42.69
N LEU A 12 23.50 -17.66 -41.61
CA LEU A 12 23.99 -19.06 -41.45
C LEU A 12 24.92 -19.24 -40.24
N GLY A 13 24.76 -20.38 -39.56
CA GLY A 13 25.81 -21.08 -38.80
C GLY A 13 26.09 -20.54 -37.39
N GLY A 14 26.25 -21.35 -36.34
CA GLY A 14 26.44 -22.79 -36.30
C GLY A 14 26.26 -23.33 -34.88
N VAL A 15 25.94 -24.61 -34.86
CA VAL A 15 25.89 -25.48 -33.69
C VAL A 15 27.31 -25.65 -33.14
N ALA A 16 27.51 -25.45 -31.84
CA ALA A 16 28.68 -25.94 -31.12
C ALA A 16 28.22 -26.70 -29.88
N THR A 17 28.04 -27.99 -30.08
CA THR A 17 27.95 -29.02 -29.05
C THR A 17 29.28 -29.08 -28.31
N LEU A 18 29.30 -28.81 -27.00
CA LEU A 18 30.44 -29.17 -26.15
C LEU A 18 30.05 -30.37 -25.27
N LEU A 19 30.45 -31.54 -25.74
CA LEU A 19 30.60 -32.74 -24.92
C LEU A 19 31.77 -32.50 -23.94
N VAL A 20 31.54 -32.67 -22.63
CA VAL A 20 32.60 -32.99 -21.68
C VAL A 20 32.22 -34.29 -20.99
N VAL A 21 33.06 -35.29 -21.24
CA VAL A 21 33.00 -36.66 -20.73
C VAL A 21 33.84 -36.75 -19.46
N VAL A 22 33.17 -37.13 -18.37
CA VAL A 22 33.55 -38.10 -17.32
C VAL A 22 34.94 -38.00 -16.67
N ALA A 23 34.93 -37.82 -15.35
CA ALA A 23 35.80 -38.59 -14.46
C ALA A 23 35.01 -39.00 -13.21
N ALA A 24 34.64 -40.28 -13.14
CA ALA A 24 34.11 -40.93 -11.96
C ALA A 24 35.27 -41.26 -11.01
N LEU A 25 35.21 -40.76 -9.78
CA LEU A 25 36.03 -41.23 -8.67
C LEU A 25 35.14 -42.02 -7.71
N VAL A 26 35.23 -43.35 -7.83
CA VAL A 26 34.71 -44.31 -6.87
C VAL A 26 35.67 -44.34 -5.69
N GLY A 27 35.32 -43.64 -4.61
CA GLY A 27 35.96 -43.73 -3.31
C GLY A 27 35.10 -44.56 -2.37
N ALA A 28 35.51 -45.79 -2.11
CA ALA A 28 34.92 -46.64 -1.08
C ALA A 28 35.29 -46.11 0.31
N CYS A 29 34.29 -45.65 1.08
CA CYS A 29 34.43 -45.36 2.50
C CYS A 29 33.54 -46.33 3.30
N THR A 30 34.18 -47.13 4.13
CA THR A 30 33.59 -48.06 5.10
C THR A 30 32.83 -47.33 6.21
N PRO A 31 31.70 -47.84 6.71
CA PRO A 31 31.04 -47.25 7.87
C PRO A 31 31.73 -47.71 9.16
N VAL A 32 32.29 -46.76 9.92
CA VAL A 32 32.62 -46.98 11.33
C VAL A 32 31.37 -46.65 12.15
N ALA A 33 30.78 -47.67 12.75
CA ALA A 33 29.71 -47.54 13.73
C ALA A 33 30.27 -46.94 15.03
N GLY A 34 29.97 -45.66 15.27
CA GLY A 34 30.16 -44.98 16.55
C GLY A 34 28.83 -44.40 17.02
N THR A 35 28.08 -45.16 17.82
CA THR A 35 26.87 -44.68 18.50
C THR A 35 27.25 -43.80 19.69
N SER A 36 27.37 -42.50 19.45
CA SER A 36 27.20 -41.49 20.50
C SER A 36 25.72 -41.13 20.61
N PRO A 37 25.13 -41.10 21.82
CA PRO A 37 23.76 -40.62 21.98
C PRO A 37 23.69 -39.15 21.56
N ALA A 38 22.82 -38.85 20.60
CA ALA A 38 22.53 -37.48 20.21
C ALA A 38 22.05 -36.72 21.45
N PRO A 39 22.56 -35.49 21.70
CA PRO A 39 21.98 -34.65 22.73
C PRO A 39 20.51 -34.42 22.39
N SER A 40 19.64 -34.68 23.36
CA SER A 40 18.21 -34.40 23.25
C SER A 40 18.03 -32.98 22.72
N ALA A 41 17.50 -32.87 21.51
CA ALA A 41 17.12 -31.59 20.92
C ALA A 41 16.16 -30.94 21.91
N THR A 42 16.64 -29.89 22.58
CA THR A 42 15.79 -29.02 23.36
C THR A 42 14.90 -28.36 22.33
N THR A 43 13.64 -28.77 22.26
CA THR A 43 12.62 -28.08 21.48
C THR A 43 12.74 -26.60 21.85
N PRO A 44 13.03 -25.69 20.91
CA PRO A 44 13.00 -24.26 21.23
C PRO A 44 11.58 -23.98 21.70
N SER A 45 11.45 -23.58 22.98
CA SER A 45 10.23 -22.95 23.45
C SER A 45 9.99 -21.77 22.54
N ILE A 46 8.96 -21.86 21.71
CA ILE A 46 8.41 -20.74 20.98
C ILE A 46 7.94 -19.80 22.09
N VAL A 47 8.72 -18.75 22.34
CA VAL A 47 8.25 -17.64 23.15
C VAL A 47 7.08 -17.09 22.35
N ALA A 48 5.86 -17.30 22.84
CA ALA A 48 4.70 -16.62 22.33
C ALA A 48 4.92 -15.14 22.64
N VAL A 49 5.47 -14.42 21.66
CA VAL A 49 5.61 -12.98 21.72
C VAL A 49 4.24 -12.45 21.38
N ASP A 50 3.59 -11.82 22.35
CA ASP A 50 2.38 -11.03 22.14
C ASP A 50 2.70 -9.95 21.08
N PRO A 51 2.22 -10.02 19.83
CA PRO A 51 2.46 -8.97 18.86
C PRO A 51 1.35 -7.94 19.02
N MET A 52 1.19 -7.40 20.24
CA MET A 52 0.28 -6.29 20.46
C MET A 52 0.67 -5.18 19.49
N LEU A 53 -0.14 -4.97 18.45
CA LEU A 53 0.13 -3.94 17.48
C LEU A 53 -0.09 -2.60 18.18
N ARG A 54 0.89 -1.72 18.04
CA ARG A 54 0.74 -0.33 18.44
C ARG A 54 0.68 0.53 17.19
N SER A 55 -0.36 1.36 17.12
CA SER A 55 -0.46 2.38 16.09
C SER A 55 0.69 3.38 16.20
N VAL A 56 1.31 3.70 15.06
CA VAL A 56 2.36 4.73 14.93
C VAL A 56 1.79 6.08 14.48
N THR A 57 0.48 6.27 14.60
CA THR A 57 -0.20 7.45 14.05
C THR A 57 -0.63 8.45 15.12
N GLY A 58 -0.21 8.25 16.37
CA GLY A 58 -0.70 9.01 17.52
C GLY A 58 -0.31 10.49 17.54
N CYS A 59 0.63 10.93 16.70
CA CYS A 59 0.99 12.34 16.57
C CYS A 59 0.13 13.10 15.57
N ARG A 60 -0.69 12.43 14.75
CA ARG A 60 -1.45 13.08 13.67
C ARG A 60 -2.32 14.20 14.23
N GLN A 61 -2.37 15.32 13.51
CA GLN A 61 -3.15 16.48 13.90
C GLN A 61 -4.12 16.87 12.79
N LEU A 62 -5.19 17.57 13.15
CA LEU A 62 -5.99 18.27 12.17
C LEU A 62 -5.23 19.47 11.58
N PRO A 63 -5.55 19.89 10.35
CA PRO A 63 -4.95 21.09 9.77
C PRO A 63 -5.31 22.35 10.57
N VAL A 64 -4.33 23.24 10.79
CA VAL A 64 -4.53 24.48 11.56
C VAL A 64 -5.63 25.37 10.98
N PHE A 65 -5.76 25.39 9.64
CA PHE A 65 -6.79 26.18 8.97
C PHE A 65 -8.21 25.76 9.33
N THR A 66 -8.46 24.50 9.76
CA THR A 66 -9.82 24.05 10.09
C THR A 66 -10.35 24.71 11.36
N GLY A 67 -9.48 25.12 12.28
CA GLY A 67 -9.87 25.86 13.49
C GLY A 67 -10.42 27.26 13.22
N GLN A 68 -10.31 27.74 11.98
CA GLN A 68 -10.90 29.01 11.53
C GLN A 68 -12.24 28.79 10.80
N LEU A 69 -12.64 27.53 10.59
CA LEU A 69 -13.87 27.16 9.92
C LEU A 69 -14.96 26.88 10.97
N GLU A 70 -16.20 27.28 10.71
CA GLU A 70 -17.35 27.00 11.56
C GLU A 70 -17.87 25.57 11.32
N LEU A 71 -16.98 24.57 11.48
CA LEU A 71 -17.29 23.15 11.29
C LEU A 71 -17.98 22.56 12.52
N THR A 72 -18.90 21.63 12.28
CA THR A 72 -19.50 20.78 13.31
C THR A 72 -18.65 19.53 13.57
N ASP A 73 -18.94 18.85 14.68
CA ASP A 73 -18.32 17.55 15.04
C ASP A 73 -18.57 16.43 14.01
N SER A 74 -19.43 16.66 13.01
CA SER A 74 -19.73 15.72 11.93
C SER A 74 -18.95 15.97 10.64
N ALA A 75 -18.16 17.04 10.60
CA ALA A 75 -17.35 17.37 9.43
C ALA A 75 -16.29 16.29 9.16
N PHE A 76 -15.97 16.02 7.89
CA PHE A 76 -14.94 15.05 7.51
C PHE A 76 -14.23 15.45 6.22
N PHE A 77 -12.96 15.06 6.08
CA PHE A 77 -12.24 15.15 4.81
C PHE A 77 -12.68 14.03 3.87
N GLY A 78 -12.96 14.31 2.60
CA GLY A 78 -13.35 13.28 1.64
C GLY A 78 -12.78 13.54 0.25
N THR A 79 -12.42 12.46 -0.44
CA THR A 79 -12.00 12.47 -1.85
C THR A 79 -13.10 11.97 -2.80
N ASN A 80 -14.28 11.71 -2.25
CA ASN A 80 -15.45 11.18 -2.94
C ASN A 80 -16.74 11.96 -2.56
N VAL A 81 -16.60 13.24 -2.21
CA VAL A 81 -17.75 14.09 -1.83
C VAL A 81 -18.63 14.35 -3.06
N ALA A 82 -19.92 14.08 -2.92
CA ALA A 82 -20.87 14.15 -4.04
C ALA A 82 -20.90 15.56 -4.67
N GLY A 83 -20.67 15.64 -5.97
CA GLY A 83 -20.67 16.89 -6.73
C GLY A 83 -19.34 17.65 -6.72
N HIS A 84 -18.30 17.14 -6.06
CA HIS A 84 -16.98 17.76 -5.98
C HIS A 84 -15.90 16.82 -6.53
N THR A 85 -14.93 17.39 -7.26
CA THR A 85 -13.74 16.69 -7.76
C THR A 85 -12.59 16.95 -6.80
N GLY A 86 -11.72 15.98 -6.53
CA GLY A 86 -10.56 16.20 -5.67
C GLY A 86 -10.87 16.04 -4.18
N LEU A 87 -10.25 16.87 -3.33
CA LEU A 87 -10.44 16.85 -1.87
C LEU A 87 -11.49 17.88 -1.48
N ALA A 88 -12.33 17.55 -0.50
CA ALA A 88 -13.25 18.50 0.12
C ALA A 88 -13.44 18.18 1.61
N ILE A 89 -13.93 19.14 2.38
CA ILE A 89 -14.48 18.93 3.71
C ILE A 89 -16.00 18.97 3.58
N ALA A 90 -16.66 17.87 3.92
CA ALA A 90 -18.13 17.82 3.97
C ALA A 90 -18.57 17.93 5.43
N ASP A 91 -19.56 18.79 5.69
CA ASP A 91 -20.21 18.95 6.99
C ASP A 91 -21.71 18.67 6.84
N PRO A 92 -22.15 17.44 7.12
CA PRO A 92 -23.55 17.05 6.97
C PRO A 92 -24.49 17.81 7.90
N ALA A 93 -24.08 18.09 9.14
CA ALA A 93 -24.94 18.79 10.10
C ALA A 93 -25.13 20.26 9.73
N ALA A 94 -24.11 20.92 9.17
CA ALA A 94 -24.22 22.25 8.59
C ALA A 94 -24.79 22.25 7.16
N ASN A 95 -24.95 21.07 6.55
CA ASN A 95 -25.30 20.89 5.13
C ASN A 95 -24.40 21.76 4.23
N SER A 96 -23.09 21.69 4.44
CA SER A 96 -22.10 22.48 3.71
C SER A 96 -20.95 21.63 3.20
N VAL A 97 -20.33 22.07 2.11
CA VAL A 97 -19.09 21.50 1.58
C VAL A 97 -18.11 22.64 1.36
N LEU A 98 -16.90 22.47 1.88
CA LEU A 98 -15.79 23.42 1.73
C LEU A 98 -14.71 22.79 0.86
N GLN A 99 -14.23 23.57 -0.10
CA GLN A 99 -13.19 23.15 -1.01
C GLN A 99 -12.40 24.38 -1.44
N ASP A 100 -11.09 24.36 -1.24
CA ASP A 100 -10.21 25.39 -1.81
C ASP A 100 -10.02 25.14 -3.31
N ASP A 101 -9.87 26.21 -4.10
CA ASP A 101 -9.68 26.15 -5.55
C ASP A 101 -8.47 25.30 -5.99
N SER A 102 -7.51 25.03 -5.11
CA SER A 102 -6.35 24.17 -5.42
C SER A 102 -6.62 22.68 -5.18
N TRP A 103 -7.70 22.31 -4.49
CA TRP A 103 -7.94 20.94 -4.02
C TRP A 103 -8.42 19.98 -5.13
N ASP A 104 -8.70 20.49 -6.31
CA ASP A 104 -9.03 19.74 -7.52
C ASP A 104 -7.94 19.85 -8.62
N ASP A 105 -6.83 20.55 -8.36
CA ASP A 105 -5.72 20.74 -9.32
C ASP A 105 -5.12 19.42 -9.84
N ALA A 106 -5.28 18.33 -9.07
CA ALA A 106 -4.82 16.98 -9.41
C ALA A 106 -5.94 16.06 -9.95
N GLY A 107 -7.12 16.61 -10.24
CA GLY A 107 -8.31 15.85 -10.65
C GLY A 107 -8.96 15.10 -9.49
N ASN A 108 -9.50 13.91 -9.75
CA ASN A 108 -9.99 13.06 -8.67
C ASN A 108 -8.82 12.59 -7.81
N LEU A 109 -9.03 12.60 -6.49
CA LEU A 109 -8.06 12.14 -5.51
C LEU A 109 -8.53 10.81 -4.92
N GLY A 110 -7.61 10.08 -4.30
CA GLY A 110 -7.90 8.78 -3.68
C GLY A 110 -7.43 8.72 -2.24
N PRO A 111 -6.32 8.02 -1.96
CA PRO A 111 -5.83 7.88 -0.59
C PRO A 111 -5.46 9.26 -0.05
N TYR A 112 -5.70 9.45 1.24
CA TYR A 112 -5.14 10.58 1.96
C TYR A 112 -4.80 10.20 3.40
N VAL A 113 -3.86 10.92 3.99
CA VAL A 113 -3.45 10.80 5.39
C VAL A 113 -3.08 12.17 5.96
N LEU A 114 -3.26 12.35 7.26
CA LEU A 114 -2.76 13.50 8.01
C LEU A 114 -1.36 13.19 8.58
N ASP A 115 -0.51 14.22 8.66
CA ASP A 115 0.78 14.14 9.37
C ASP A 115 0.74 14.76 10.77
N GLY A 116 1.89 14.77 11.44
CA GLY A 116 2.03 15.30 12.80
C GLY A 116 1.90 16.83 12.92
N LEU A 117 1.90 17.55 11.79
CA LEU A 117 1.71 19.01 11.73
C LEU A 117 0.33 19.39 11.19
N GLY A 118 -0.49 18.39 10.83
CA GLY A 118 -1.80 18.58 10.22
C GLY A 118 -1.76 18.92 8.73
N ASN A 119 -0.69 18.62 8.00
CA ASN A 119 -0.80 18.64 6.54
C ASN A 119 -1.62 17.43 6.06
N VAL A 120 -2.35 17.61 4.97
CA VAL A 120 -3.05 16.49 4.30
C VAL A 120 -2.20 16.04 3.12
N TRP A 121 -1.85 14.76 3.09
CA TRP A 121 -1.12 14.13 2.01
C TRP A 121 -2.07 13.30 1.18
N THR A 122 -2.00 13.43 -0.14
CA THR A 122 -2.92 12.73 -1.04
C THR A 122 -2.28 12.44 -2.40
N ALA A 123 -2.97 11.65 -3.21
CA ALA A 123 -2.54 11.31 -4.56
C ALA A 123 -3.75 11.20 -5.51
N PRO A 124 -3.56 11.50 -6.81
CA PRO A 124 -4.60 11.35 -7.82
C PRO A 124 -4.95 9.88 -8.03
N VAL A 125 -6.25 9.62 -8.18
CA VAL A 125 -6.78 8.29 -8.51
C VAL A 125 -7.86 8.46 -9.56
N PRO A 126 -7.71 7.87 -10.76
CA PRO A 126 -8.70 8.04 -11.81
C PRO A 126 -9.95 7.22 -11.47
N LEU A 127 -11.11 7.84 -11.65
CA LEU A 127 -12.40 7.21 -11.41
C LEU A 127 -13.04 6.74 -12.72
N THR A 128 -13.79 7.62 -13.38
CA THR A 128 -14.62 7.29 -14.55
C THR A 128 -14.02 7.71 -15.89
N SER A 129 -13.02 8.60 -15.86
CA SER A 129 -12.37 9.17 -17.02
C SER A 129 -10.91 9.49 -16.71
N LEU A 130 -10.07 9.48 -17.74
CA LEU A 130 -8.67 9.91 -17.68
C LEU A 130 -8.49 11.39 -17.99
N GLU A 131 -9.57 12.10 -18.34
CA GLU A 131 -9.52 13.53 -18.67
C GLU A 131 -9.02 14.38 -17.51
N LEU A 132 -9.51 14.08 -16.29
CA LEU A 132 -9.11 14.78 -15.07
C LEU A 132 -7.85 14.20 -14.44
N ASN A 133 -7.51 12.95 -14.78
CA ASN A 133 -6.44 12.19 -14.16
C ASN A 133 -5.61 11.49 -15.25
N PRO A 134 -4.80 12.23 -16.00
CA PRO A 134 -4.02 11.64 -17.09
C PRO A 134 -2.95 10.68 -16.50
N PRO A 135 -2.69 9.52 -17.15
CA PRO A 135 -1.86 8.46 -16.57
C PRO A 135 -0.46 8.91 -16.11
N GLU A 136 0.16 9.85 -16.83
CA GLU A 136 1.49 10.36 -16.52
C GLU A 136 1.58 11.15 -15.21
N GLN A 137 0.45 11.60 -14.66
CA GLN A 137 0.43 12.36 -13.40
C GLN A 137 0.10 11.49 -12.18
N GLN A 138 -0.24 10.21 -12.38
CA GLN A 138 -0.83 9.38 -11.33
C GLN A 138 0.16 8.95 -10.24
N ASN A 139 1.46 9.17 -10.44
CA ASN A 139 2.51 8.82 -9.46
C ASN A 139 3.05 10.02 -8.68
N THR A 140 2.19 11.01 -8.43
CA THR A 140 2.56 12.24 -7.74
C THR A 140 1.86 12.33 -6.39
N ILE A 141 2.61 12.60 -5.34
CA ILE A 141 2.06 12.97 -4.02
C ILE A 141 1.85 14.49 -3.99
N TYR A 142 0.69 14.89 -3.49
CA TYR A 142 0.31 16.27 -3.22
C TYR A 142 0.20 16.50 -1.71
N ARG A 143 0.47 17.75 -1.30
CA ARG A 143 0.33 18.21 0.08
C ARG A 143 -0.63 19.38 0.14
N VAL A 144 -1.62 19.32 1.02
CA VAL A 144 -2.36 20.49 1.49
C VAL A 144 -1.64 21.06 2.70
N ASP A 145 -1.21 22.32 2.61
CA ASP A 145 -0.54 23.00 3.71
C ASP A 145 -1.51 23.27 4.88
N THR A 146 -1.08 22.89 6.08
CA THR A 146 -1.85 23.04 7.33
C THR A 146 -2.25 24.48 7.65
N ASN A 147 -1.48 25.48 7.21
CA ASN A 147 -1.74 26.89 7.52
C ASN A 147 -2.50 27.60 6.40
N THR A 148 -2.14 27.34 5.14
CA THR A 148 -2.69 28.11 4.00
C THR A 148 -3.86 27.41 3.31
N ALA A 149 -4.16 26.17 3.66
CA ALA A 149 -5.13 25.32 2.97
C ALA A 149 -4.83 25.12 1.47
N LYS A 150 -3.62 25.41 0.99
CA LYS A 150 -3.28 25.28 -0.43
C LYS A 150 -2.71 23.91 -0.72
N MET A 151 -3.24 23.24 -1.74
CA MET A 151 -2.68 22.00 -2.26
C MET A 151 -1.58 22.30 -3.26
N VAL A 152 -0.44 21.62 -3.13
CA VAL A 152 0.70 21.72 -4.06
C VAL A 152 1.28 20.35 -4.35
N LYS A 153 1.87 20.19 -5.53
CA LYS A 153 2.70 19.01 -5.85
C LYS A 153 3.87 18.95 -4.88
N TYR A 154 4.11 17.78 -4.29
CA TYR A 154 5.23 17.55 -3.38
C TYR A 154 6.34 16.74 -4.04
N VAL A 155 6.07 15.47 -4.39
CA VAL A 155 7.07 14.58 -5.01
C VAL A 155 6.43 13.73 -6.09
N GLU A 156 7.19 13.52 -7.18
CA GLU A 156 6.85 12.55 -8.21
C GLU A 156 7.69 11.29 -7.99
N LEU A 157 7.03 10.16 -7.80
CA LEU A 157 7.69 8.89 -7.56
C LEU A 157 8.07 8.25 -8.89
N LEU A 158 9.24 7.62 -8.93
CA LEU A 158 9.72 6.98 -10.16
C LEU A 158 8.92 5.70 -10.44
N PRO A 159 8.14 5.64 -11.54
CA PRO A 159 7.35 4.45 -11.83
C PRO A 159 8.24 3.25 -12.20
N ALA A 160 7.71 2.04 -12.04
CA ALA A 160 8.43 0.82 -12.41
C ALA A 160 8.60 0.69 -13.93
N ARG A 161 7.55 1.09 -14.67
CA ARG A 161 7.49 1.18 -16.12
C ARG A 161 6.67 2.41 -16.51
N PRO A 162 6.81 2.94 -17.74
CA PRO A 162 5.94 4.01 -18.22
C PRO A 162 4.46 3.65 -18.06
N PRO A 163 3.58 4.64 -17.81
CA PRO A 163 2.13 4.41 -17.77
C PRO A 163 1.63 3.70 -19.02
N SER A 164 0.57 2.91 -18.87
CA SER A 164 -0.08 2.22 -19.99
C SER A 164 -1.59 2.40 -19.92
N GLU A 165 -2.27 2.31 -21.07
CA GLU A 165 -3.74 2.35 -21.11
C GLU A 165 -4.40 1.16 -20.41
N PHE A 166 -3.66 0.08 -20.15
CA PHE A 166 -4.16 -1.12 -19.47
C PHE A 166 -4.23 -0.97 -17.94
N ASN A 167 -3.59 0.07 -17.40
CA ASN A 167 -3.63 0.38 -15.98
C ASN A 167 -3.51 1.89 -15.78
N PRO A 168 -4.63 2.56 -15.48
CA PRO A 168 -4.63 3.99 -15.25
C PRO A 168 -4.16 4.36 -13.84
N PHE A 169 -3.93 3.39 -12.94
CA PHE A 169 -3.65 3.66 -11.54
C PHE A 169 -2.15 3.90 -11.29
N GLY A 170 -1.87 4.95 -10.52
CA GLY A 170 -0.56 5.19 -9.92
C GLY A 170 -0.59 4.88 -8.42
N ILE A 171 -0.47 5.90 -7.58
CA ILE A 171 -0.52 5.74 -6.13
C ILE A 171 -1.95 5.44 -5.69
N VAL A 172 -2.14 4.33 -4.98
CA VAL A 172 -3.45 3.84 -4.53
C VAL A 172 -3.54 3.63 -3.02
N GLY A 173 -2.41 3.68 -2.31
CA GLY A 173 -2.34 3.57 -0.86
C GLY A 173 -1.35 4.55 -0.26
N LEU A 174 -1.70 5.13 0.88
CA LEU A 174 -0.85 6.00 1.68
C LEU A 174 -0.94 5.61 3.16
N ALA A 175 0.19 5.64 3.86
CA ALA A 175 0.28 5.53 5.31
C ALA A 175 1.32 6.53 5.84
N TYR A 176 1.05 7.14 6.99
CA TYR A 176 2.00 8.02 7.67
C TYR A 176 2.48 7.39 8.97
N ASP A 177 3.79 7.43 9.19
CA ASP A 177 4.48 6.99 10.41
C ASP A 177 4.99 8.22 11.19
N CYS A 178 4.43 8.44 12.37
CA CYS A 178 4.81 9.56 13.25
C CYS A 178 6.23 9.46 13.79
N GLU A 179 6.75 8.24 13.95
CA GLU A 179 8.02 8.05 14.65
C GLU A 179 9.21 8.36 13.74
N THR A 180 9.05 8.12 12.44
CA THR A 180 10.07 8.33 11.41
C THR A 180 9.74 9.50 10.49
N ASN A 181 8.67 10.25 10.76
CA ASN A 181 8.14 11.32 9.92
C ASN A 181 8.12 10.96 8.42
N SER A 182 7.61 9.75 8.13
CA SER A 182 7.69 9.16 6.79
C SER A 182 6.31 8.83 6.22
N LEU A 183 6.15 9.01 4.92
CA LEU A 183 5.01 8.50 4.16
C LEU A 183 5.38 7.21 3.45
N TYR A 184 4.52 6.21 3.54
CA TYR A 184 4.58 5.02 2.70
C TYR A 184 3.55 5.14 1.59
N ALA A 185 3.97 4.97 0.34
CA ALA A 185 3.12 5.09 -0.83
C ALA A 185 3.15 3.83 -1.67
N ALA A 186 2.00 3.20 -1.86
CA ALA A 186 1.84 2.04 -2.73
C ALA A 186 1.42 2.48 -4.13
N SER A 187 2.20 2.12 -5.14
CA SER A 187 1.96 2.48 -6.53
C SER A 187 1.84 1.25 -7.42
N LEU A 188 0.79 1.27 -8.26
CA LEU A 188 0.56 0.29 -9.31
C LEU A 188 1.13 0.77 -10.66
N MET A 189 1.77 1.94 -10.73
CA MET A 189 2.17 2.53 -12.01
C MET A 189 3.16 1.64 -12.75
N GLY A 190 2.77 1.24 -13.96
CA GLY A 190 3.54 0.38 -14.86
C GLY A 190 3.07 -1.08 -14.88
N SER A 191 2.27 -1.50 -13.91
CA SER A 191 1.62 -2.82 -13.90
C SER A 191 0.52 -2.91 -14.94
N THR A 192 0.17 -4.11 -15.35
CA THR A 192 -0.97 -4.41 -16.24
C THR A 192 -1.83 -5.52 -15.60
N PRO A 193 -3.02 -5.85 -16.12
CA PRO A 193 -3.80 -6.97 -15.57
C PRO A 193 -3.02 -8.29 -15.50
N THR A 194 -2.02 -8.50 -16.36
CA THR A 194 -1.23 -9.73 -16.44
C THR A 194 0.21 -9.61 -15.95
N GLU A 195 0.74 -8.40 -15.78
CA GLU A 195 2.13 -8.17 -15.38
C GLU A 195 2.20 -7.35 -14.08
N GLU A 196 2.87 -7.91 -13.07
CA GLU A 196 3.07 -7.31 -11.76
C GLU A 196 4.44 -6.64 -11.70
N VAL A 197 4.47 -5.31 -11.55
CA VAL A 197 5.72 -4.53 -11.41
C VAL A 197 5.60 -3.42 -10.37
N GLY A 198 4.53 -3.38 -9.57
CA GLY A 198 4.26 -2.33 -8.61
C GLY A 198 5.39 -2.10 -7.61
N ARG A 199 5.35 -0.93 -6.95
CA ARG A 199 6.35 -0.51 -5.98
C ARG A 199 5.69 0.07 -4.74
N VAL A 200 6.33 -0.12 -3.60
CA VAL A 200 6.07 0.66 -2.39
C VAL A 200 7.28 1.54 -2.11
N PHE A 201 7.00 2.81 -1.85
CA PHE A 201 8.00 3.81 -1.53
C PHE A 201 7.89 4.20 -0.06
N ARG A 202 9.04 4.49 0.57
CA ARG A 202 9.12 5.35 1.75
C ARG A 202 9.53 6.73 1.28
N VAL A 203 8.84 7.76 1.74
CA VAL A 203 9.18 9.17 1.52
C VAL A 203 9.48 9.78 2.87
N ASP A 204 10.75 10.10 3.09
CA ASP A 204 11.22 10.81 4.27
C ASP A 204 10.84 12.30 4.13
N LEU A 205 10.00 12.80 5.04
CA LEU A 205 9.50 14.17 4.95
C LEU A 205 10.50 15.21 5.46
N ASP A 206 11.47 14.80 6.28
CA ASP A 206 12.52 15.67 6.79
C ASP A 206 13.62 15.87 5.75
N GLU A 207 14.03 14.79 5.08
CA GLU A 207 15.06 14.81 4.05
C GLU A 207 14.51 15.10 2.64
N ASN A 208 13.19 14.98 2.46
CA ASN A 208 12.52 15.06 1.16
C ASN A 208 13.11 14.05 0.14
N THR A 209 13.35 12.83 0.59
CA THR A 209 13.90 11.73 -0.21
C THR A 209 12.88 10.61 -0.34
N ALA A 210 12.88 9.93 -1.49
CA ALA A 210 12.01 8.77 -1.73
C ALA A 210 12.86 7.53 -2.05
N THR A 211 12.62 6.45 -1.31
CA THR A 211 13.31 5.16 -1.47
C THR A 211 12.29 4.07 -1.77
N ILE A 212 12.69 3.05 -2.55
CA ILE A 212 11.85 1.89 -2.82
C ILE A 212 12.05 0.88 -1.69
N VAL A 213 10.99 0.56 -0.97
CA VAL A 213 10.99 -0.44 0.11
C VAL A 213 10.40 -1.78 -0.33
N LEU A 214 9.64 -1.80 -1.43
CA LEU A 214 9.19 -3.03 -2.05
C LEU A 214 9.13 -2.83 -3.56
N GLU A 215 9.64 -3.80 -4.32
CA GLU A 215 9.65 -3.78 -5.78
C GLU A 215 9.07 -5.06 -6.36
N GLY A 216 8.35 -4.94 -7.48
CA GLY A 216 7.80 -6.08 -8.21
C GLY A 216 6.55 -6.68 -7.57
N VAL A 217 5.82 -5.89 -6.77
CA VAL A 217 4.60 -6.34 -6.07
C VAL A 217 3.54 -5.26 -6.19
N ASP A 218 2.33 -5.65 -6.63
CA ASP A 218 1.20 -4.75 -6.71
C ASP A 218 0.50 -4.67 -5.36
N VAL A 219 0.72 -3.55 -4.67
CA VAL A 219 0.16 -3.25 -3.36
C VAL A 219 -0.96 -2.22 -3.48
N MET A 220 -2.07 -2.43 -2.76
CA MET A 220 -3.16 -1.44 -2.66
C MET A 220 -3.15 -0.73 -1.32
N GLY A 221 -3.30 -1.46 -0.23
CA GLY A 221 -3.29 -0.90 1.13
C GLY A 221 -1.92 -1.01 1.78
N VAL A 222 -1.55 0.02 2.54
CA VAL A 222 -0.38 0.04 3.41
C VAL A 222 -0.78 0.57 4.79
N GLY A 223 -0.14 0.06 5.83
CA GLY A 223 -0.28 0.51 7.21
C GLY A 223 1.00 0.18 7.99
N VAL A 224 1.39 1.04 8.93
CA VAL A 224 2.60 0.84 9.72
C VAL A 224 2.19 0.60 11.17
N ALA A 225 2.83 -0.34 11.83
CA ALA A 225 2.61 -0.65 13.24
C ALA A 225 3.92 -1.00 13.91
N ASP A 226 4.01 -0.73 15.21
CA ASP A 226 5.01 -1.39 16.02
C ASP A 226 4.47 -2.70 16.57
N THR A 227 5.36 -3.68 16.63
CA THR A 227 5.14 -4.93 17.33
C THR A 227 6.22 -5.09 18.40
N THR A 228 6.07 -6.11 19.23
CA THR A 228 7.11 -6.53 20.18
C THR A 228 8.40 -7.00 19.51
N GLU A 229 8.37 -7.37 18.23
CA GLU A 229 9.53 -7.75 17.42
C GLU A 229 10.17 -6.55 16.69
N GLY A 230 9.54 -5.38 16.74
CA GLY A 230 9.97 -4.17 16.03
C GLY A 230 8.90 -3.62 15.10
N LYS A 231 9.24 -2.55 14.37
CA LYS A 231 8.34 -1.87 13.44
C LYS A 231 8.08 -2.74 12.21
N ARG A 232 6.86 -2.72 11.70
CA ARG A 232 6.47 -3.46 10.48
C ARG A 232 5.58 -2.61 9.58
N LEU A 233 5.80 -2.74 8.27
CA LEU A 233 4.88 -2.30 7.23
C LEU A 233 3.94 -3.45 6.89
N TYR A 234 2.66 -3.32 7.22
CA TYR A 234 1.58 -4.17 6.76
C TYR A 234 1.11 -3.68 5.40
N TYR A 235 0.87 -4.62 4.49
CA TYR A 235 0.44 -4.28 3.14
C TYR A 235 -0.47 -5.34 2.53
N GLY A 236 -1.43 -4.87 1.75
CA GLY A 236 -2.43 -5.69 1.06
C GLY A 236 -2.15 -5.78 -0.43
N LEU A 237 -2.27 -6.99 -0.99
CA LEU A 237 -2.02 -7.20 -2.42
C LEU A 237 -3.20 -6.71 -3.27
N ALA A 238 -2.91 -6.16 -4.46
CA ALA A 238 -3.92 -5.76 -5.44
C ALA A 238 -4.52 -6.98 -6.17
N ARG A 239 -3.75 -8.07 -6.26
CA ARG A 239 -4.09 -9.25 -7.09
C ARG A 239 -4.82 -10.34 -6.31
N SER A 240 -4.66 -10.39 -5.00
CA SER A 240 -5.34 -11.34 -4.11
C SER A 240 -5.78 -10.67 -2.81
N GLY A 241 -6.64 -11.32 -2.03
CA GLY A 241 -7.04 -10.83 -0.70
C GLY A 241 -5.97 -10.97 0.38
N GLU A 242 -4.71 -11.21 0.02
CA GLU A 242 -3.62 -11.45 0.97
C GLU A 242 -3.13 -10.16 1.64
N VAL A 243 -2.89 -10.27 2.94
CA VAL A 243 -2.18 -9.30 3.76
C VAL A 243 -0.83 -9.90 4.14
N ARG A 244 0.21 -9.09 3.95
CA ARG A 244 1.60 -9.43 4.26
C ARG A 244 2.19 -8.35 5.16
N SER A 245 3.36 -8.63 5.72
CA SER A 245 4.12 -7.63 6.45
C SER A 245 5.61 -7.70 6.16
N LEU A 246 6.27 -6.55 6.21
CA LEU A 246 7.71 -6.38 5.98
C LEU A 246 8.33 -5.74 7.24
N PRO A 247 9.36 -6.34 7.84
CA PRO A 247 10.04 -5.72 8.98
C PRO A 247 10.74 -4.42 8.56
N LEU A 248 10.65 -3.41 9.42
CA LEU A 248 11.29 -2.12 9.25
C LEU A 248 12.30 -1.89 10.36
N ASP A 249 13.37 -1.16 10.06
CA ASP A 249 14.33 -0.69 11.05
C ASP A 249 13.84 0.60 11.74
N ALA A 250 14.66 1.17 12.63
CA ALA A 250 14.33 2.38 13.37
C ALA A 250 14.19 3.64 12.48
N ASN A 251 14.75 3.61 11.26
CA ASN A 251 14.60 4.69 10.30
C ASN A 251 13.37 4.48 9.40
N GLY A 252 12.72 3.31 9.45
CA GLY A 252 11.62 2.96 8.55
C GLY A 252 12.08 2.28 7.26
N ASP A 253 13.35 1.92 7.14
CA ASP A 253 13.86 1.18 5.99
C ASP A 253 13.68 -0.33 6.18
N THR A 254 13.76 -1.11 5.10
CA THR A 254 13.52 -2.55 5.15
C THR A 254 14.60 -3.29 5.94
N ALA A 255 14.20 -4.07 6.94
CA ALA A 255 15.11 -4.81 7.82
C ALA A 255 15.14 -6.33 7.57
N GLY A 256 14.45 -6.83 6.55
CA GLY A 256 14.37 -8.27 6.27
C GLY A 256 13.26 -8.62 5.28
N ASP A 257 12.93 -9.91 5.23
CA ASP A 257 12.00 -10.44 4.22
C ASP A 257 10.53 -10.24 4.61
N SER A 258 9.71 -10.10 3.57
CA SER A 258 8.25 -10.09 3.69
C SER A 258 7.72 -11.46 4.13
N ARG A 259 6.77 -11.47 5.07
CA ARG A 259 6.04 -12.67 5.50
C ARG A 259 4.54 -12.55 5.21
N PRO A 260 3.86 -13.67 4.89
CA PRO A 260 2.40 -13.69 4.86
C PRO A 260 1.84 -13.57 6.28
N GLU A 261 0.73 -12.85 6.42
CA GLU A 261 0.00 -12.73 7.69
C GLU A 261 -1.31 -13.53 7.62
N PHE A 262 -2.18 -13.19 6.66
CA PHE A 262 -3.45 -13.89 6.40
C PHE A 262 -4.01 -13.51 5.03
N SER A 263 -5.15 -14.08 4.67
CA SER A 263 -5.94 -13.66 3.50
C SER A 263 -7.39 -13.40 3.90
N LEU A 264 -7.98 -12.32 3.38
CA LEU A 264 -9.39 -11.99 3.62
C LEU A 264 -10.32 -13.15 3.24
N GLY A 265 -9.97 -13.92 2.20
CA GLY A 265 -10.76 -15.08 1.77
C GLY A 265 -10.63 -16.32 2.66
N THR A 266 -9.62 -16.39 3.54
CA THR A 266 -9.39 -17.54 4.43
C THR A 266 -9.91 -17.29 5.84
N LEU A 267 -10.20 -16.03 6.20
CA LEU A 267 -10.82 -15.68 7.47
C LEU A 267 -12.26 -16.21 7.50
N ALA A 268 -12.68 -16.77 8.64
CA ALA A 268 -14.05 -17.22 8.83
C ALA A 268 -15.02 -16.03 8.75
N GLY A 269 -15.85 -15.97 7.70
CA GLY A 269 -16.72 -14.81 7.43
C GLY A 269 -16.12 -13.75 6.51
N GLY A 270 -14.91 -13.97 5.98
CA GLY A 270 -14.27 -13.08 5.02
C GLY A 270 -14.68 -13.31 3.56
N ASN A 271 -14.11 -12.52 2.64
CA ASN A 271 -14.42 -12.54 1.21
C ASN A 271 -13.16 -12.63 0.35
N ALA A 272 -13.07 -13.65 -0.51
CA ALA A 272 -11.92 -13.88 -1.40
C ALA A 272 -11.84 -12.90 -2.59
N ILE A 273 -12.94 -12.20 -2.90
CA ILE A 273 -12.99 -11.21 -3.99
C ILE A 273 -12.36 -9.88 -3.56
N ASP A 274 -12.42 -9.56 -2.27
CA ASP A 274 -11.95 -8.28 -1.78
C ASP A 274 -10.42 -8.20 -1.81
N ARG A 275 -9.93 -6.98 -2.00
CA ARG A 275 -8.52 -6.57 -1.95
C ARG A 275 -8.35 -5.56 -0.83
N PRO A 276 -7.32 -5.68 0.03
CA PRO A 276 -7.12 -4.75 1.13
C PRO A 276 -6.65 -3.39 0.58
N GLN A 277 -7.55 -2.40 0.53
CA GLN A 277 -7.31 -1.07 -0.05
C GLN A 277 -6.77 -0.06 0.98
N ARG A 278 -7.24 -0.12 2.22
CA ARG A 278 -6.74 0.70 3.35
C ARG A 278 -6.47 -0.24 4.51
N ILE A 279 -5.35 -0.03 5.21
CA ILE A 279 -5.00 -0.76 6.41
C ILE A 279 -4.68 0.27 7.49
N THR A 280 -5.44 0.25 8.57
CA THR A 280 -5.24 1.07 9.77
C THR A 280 -5.09 0.16 10.98
N ILE A 281 -4.45 0.70 12.03
CA ILE A 281 -4.30 0.02 13.32
C ILE A 281 -5.15 0.81 14.29
N ASP A 282 -6.13 0.15 14.92
CA ASP A 282 -6.97 0.79 15.92
C ASP A 282 -6.25 0.89 17.29
N THR A 283 -6.91 1.49 18.27
CA THR A 283 -6.35 1.68 19.62
C THR A 283 -6.21 0.38 20.40
N ASP A 284 -6.94 -0.67 20.02
CA ASP A 284 -6.94 -1.97 20.65
C ASP A 284 -5.90 -2.92 20.01
N GLY A 285 -5.17 -2.44 19.00
CA GLY A 285 -4.14 -3.19 18.29
C GLY A 285 -4.71 -4.14 17.24
N ASN A 286 -5.94 -3.94 16.79
CA ASN A 286 -6.51 -4.68 15.66
C ASN A 286 -6.12 -4.01 14.34
N LEU A 287 -6.07 -4.82 13.29
CA LEU A 287 -6.03 -4.33 11.92
C LEU A 287 -7.45 -4.04 11.45
N GLU A 288 -7.72 -2.79 11.12
CA GLU A 288 -8.92 -2.39 10.39
C GLU A 288 -8.57 -2.30 8.90
N ILE A 289 -9.30 -3.03 8.07
CA ILE A 289 -9.02 -3.20 6.66
C ILE A 289 -10.25 -2.86 5.84
N LYS A 290 -10.12 -1.85 4.97
CA LYS A 290 -11.10 -1.57 3.93
C LYS A 290 -10.88 -2.50 2.75
N GLY A 291 -11.74 -3.49 2.59
CA GLY A 291 -11.75 -4.40 1.45
C GLY A 291 -12.65 -3.90 0.31
N VAL A 292 -12.14 -3.96 -0.92
CA VAL A 292 -12.87 -3.60 -2.14
C VAL A 292 -12.62 -4.61 -3.25
N GLU A 293 -13.54 -4.73 -4.19
CA GLU A 293 -13.25 -5.42 -5.45
C GLU A 293 -12.39 -4.51 -6.35
N PHE A 294 -11.30 -5.05 -6.91
CA PHE A 294 -10.40 -4.31 -7.78
C PHE A 294 -9.99 -5.14 -9.01
N ASN A 295 -9.91 -4.49 -10.19
CA ASN A 295 -9.61 -5.17 -11.45
C ASN A 295 -8.90 -4.30 -12.52
N TYR A 296 -7.99 -3.38 -12.12
CA TYR A 296 -7.21 -2.51 -13.02
C TYR A 296 -8.02 -1.67 -14.02
N SER A 297 -9.35 -1.65 -13.88
CA SER A 297 -10.27 -0.91 -14.74
C SER A 297 -10.82 0.30 -13.99
N LEU A 298 -11.13 1.36 -14.72
CA LEU A 298 -11.86 2.53 -14.22
C LEU A 298 -13.22 2.13 -13.65
N ARG A 299 -13.63 2.78 -12.56
CA ARG A 299 -14.89 2.52 -11.85
C ARG A 299 -15.52 3.82 -11.40
N ILE A 300 -16.85 3.83 -11.30
CA ILE A 300 -17.58 4.94 -10.69
C ILE A 300 -17.46 4.82 -9.16
N SER A 301 -17.00 5.87 -8.48
CA SER A 301 -17.01 5.94 -7.01
C SER A 301 -18.41 5.66 -6.46
N GLY A 302 -18.48 4.85 -5.39
CA GLY A 302 -19.75 4.51 -4.73
C GLY A 302 -20.56 3.37 -5.36
N GLN A 303 -20.09 2.74 -6.45
CA GLN A 303 -20.80 1.58 -7.04
C GLN A 303 -20.65 0.28 -6.25
N THR A 304 -19.58 0.14 -5.47
CA THR A 304 -19.37 -1.01 -4.59
C THR A 304 -19.26 -0.52 -3.16
N VAL A 305 -20.12 -1.04 -2.28
CA VAL A 305 -20.05 -0.79 -0.84
C VAL A 305 -18.83 -1.55 -0.31
N PRO A 306 -17.78 -0.87 0.19
CA PRO A 306 -16.63 -1.54 0.77
C PRO A 306 -17.03 -2.37 1.99
N THR A 307 -16.23 -3.37 2.30
CA THR A 307 -16.35 -4.15 3.54
C THR A 307 -15.23 -3.74 4.48
N ILE A 308 -15.56 -3.34 5.70
CA ILE A 308 -14.60 -3.07 6.76
C ILE A 308 -14.40 -4.36 7.55
N TYR A 309 -13.17 -4.87 7.54
CA TYR A 309 -12.76 -6.04 8.29
C TYR A 309 -11.96 -5.59 9.51
N VAL A 310 -12.36 -6.03 10.71
CA VAL A 310 -11.55 -5.88 11.92
C VAL A 310 -10.94 -7.24 12.24
N VAL A 311 -9.62 -7.30 12.28
CA VAL A 311 -8.86 -8.55 12.46
C VAL A 311 -7.92 -8.40 13.65
N GLN A 312 -8.00 -9.32 14.60
CA GLN A 312 -7.20 -9.34 15.81
C GLN A 312 -6.18 -10.47 15.76
N PHE A 313 -4.99 -10.25 16.30
CA PHE A 313 -4.03 -11.33 16.50
C PHE A 313 -4.31 -12.06 17.81
N ASN A 314 -4.53 -13.37 17.75
CA ASN A 314 -4.65 -14.23 18.91
C ASN A 314 -3.26 -14.77 19.30
N ALA A 315 -2.71 -14.27 20.41
CA ALA A 315 -1.39 -14.68 20.90
C ALA A 315 -1.33 -16.13 21.40
N GLU A 316 -2.45 -16.74 21.79
CA GLU A 316 -2.50 -18.14 22.23
C GLU A 316 -2.38 -19.11 21.05
N THR A 317 -3.01 -18.78 19.92
CA THR A 317 -3.01 -19.60 18.70
C THR A 317 -1.92 -19.20 17.71
N GLY A 318 -1.38 -17.98 17.85
CA GLY A 318 -0.46 -17.38 16.90
C GLY A 318 -1.12 -17.07 15.55
N GLN A 319 -2.43 -16.85 15.53
CA GLN A 319 -3.22 -16.67 14.31
C GLN A 319 -4.01 -15.37 14.32
N TRP A 320 -4.24 -14.84 13.12
CA TRP A 320 -5.17 -13.73 12.90
C TRP A 320 -6.61 -14.25 12.86
N GLU A 321 -7.49 -13.60 13.61
CA GLU A 321 -8.91 -13.96 13.75
C GLU A 321 -9.79 -12.78 13.36
N LEU A 322 -10.87 -13.06 12.62
CA LEU A 322 -11.83 -12.02 12.25
C LEU A 322 -12.72 -11.68 13.45
N VAL A 323 -12.73 -10.41 13.82
CA VAL A 323 -13.62 -9.86 14.85
C VAL A 323 -14.95 -9.45 14.24
N SER A 324 -14.91 -8.70 13.13
CA SER A 324 -16.09 -8.25 12.40
C SER A 324 -15.82 -8.04 10.92
N ALA A 325 -16.87 -8.14 10.10
CA ALA A 325 -16.86 -7.79 8.68
C ALA A 325 -18.18 -7.11 8.32
N GLU A 326 -18.15 -5.79 8.09
CA GLU A 326 -19.35 -4.98 7.91
C GLU A 326 -19.30 -4.21 6.59
N LYS A 327 -20.41 -4.22 5.84
CA LYS A 327 -20.54 -3.38 4.64
C LYS A 327 -20.85 -1.95 5.06
N GLN A 328 -19.95 -1.03 4.71
CA GLN A 328 -20.08 0.38 5.07
C GLN A 328 -20.13 1.23 3.81
N PRO A 329 -21.16 2.08 3.61
CA PRO A 329 -21.14 3.06 2.53
C PRO A 329 -19.89 3.93 2.64
N ASP A 330 -19.30 4.29 1.50
CA ASP A 330 -18.05 5.06 1.41
C ASP A 330 -18.16 6.53 1.88
N LEU A 331 -19.17 6.84 2.71
CA LEU A 331 -19.57 8.17 3.14
C LEU A 331 -18.77 8.71 4.34
N LEU A 332 -17.78 7.98 4.84
CA LEU A 332 -17.05 8.35 6.04
C LEU A 332 -15.57 8.49 5.68
N GLY A 333 -15.19 9.72 5.38
CA GLY A 333 -13.80 10.12 5.49
C GLY A 333 -13.41 10.34 6.95
N ASP A 334 -12.13 10.62 7.19
CA ASP A 334 -11.58 10.97 8.48
C ASP A 334 -12.33 12.21 9.02
N VAL A 335 -13.04 12.02 10.12
CA VAL A 335 -13.80 13.08 10.81
C VAL A 335 -12.82 14.16 11.24
N VAL A 336 -13.17 15.42 10.98
CA VAL A 336 -12.45 16.60 11.45
C VAL A 336 -12.75 16.76 12.95
N GLN A 337 -12.04 16.01 13.80
CA GLN A 337 -11.97 16.21 15.26
C GLN A 337 -10.53 16.25 15.78
#